data_AF-P0DMZ6-F1
#
_entry.id   AF-P0DMZ6-F1
#
_cell.length_a   1.000
_cell.length_b   1.000
_cell.length_c   1.000
_cell.angle_alpha   90.00
_cell.angle_beta   90.00
_cell.angle_gamma   90.00
#
_symmetry.space_group_name_H-M   'P 1'
#
loop_
_entity.id
_entity.type
_entity.pdbx_description
1 polymer ?
#
loop_
_entity_poly.entity_id
_entity_poly.type
_entity_poly.pdbx_seq_one_letter_code
_entity_poly.pdbx_strand_id
1 'polypeptide(L)'
;MASTRLFVLLVIGTVLLCQVSGFLDELLAEHELPQDMTKRGCRNAYSSAICGKVITADDCMRKSSSRMGSFARKKCQRLCGIC
;
A
#
# COMPACT_ATOMS: atom_id res chain seq x y z
N MET A 1 -21.07 16.23 -37.64
CA MET A 1 -21.65 15.30 -36.63
C MET A 1 -20.69 14.18 -36.19
N ALA A 2 -19.37 14.29 -36.41
CA ALA A 2 -18.39 13.28 -35.97
C ALA A 2 -17.88 13.53 -34.54
N SER A 3 -17.64 14.80 -34.18
CA SER A 3 -17.07 15.17 -32.87
C SER A 3 -18.00 14.90 -31.70
N THR A 4 -19.32 15.03 -31.88
CA THR A 4 -20.30 14.71 -30.83
C THR A 4 -20.33 13.23 -30.49
N ARG A 5 -20.17 12.34 -31.47
CA ARG A 5 -20.14 10.89 -31.22
C ARG A 5 -18.88 10.48 -30.44
N LEU A 6 -17.73 11.05 -30.78
CA LEU A 6 -16.49 10.83 -30.05
C LEU A 6 -16.56 11.34 -28.61
N PHE A 7 -17.15 12.52 -28.39
CA PHE A 7 -17.33 13.08 -27.06
C PHE A 7 -18.21 12.18 -26.17
N VAL A 8 -19.32 11.67 -26.71
CA VAL A 8 -20.22 10.76 -25.98
C VAL A 8 -19.49 9.46 -25.62
N LEU A 9 -18.70 8.88 -26.53
CA LEU A 9 -17.92 7.68 -26.25
C LEU A 9 -16.85 7.91 -25.17
N LEU A 10 -16.19 9.06 -25.19
CA LEU A 10 -15.22 9.42 -24.14
C LEU A 10 -15.89 9.57 -22.78
N VAL A 11 -17.05 10.25 -22.71
CA VAL A 11 -17.80 10.40 -21.46
C VAL A 11 -18.22 9.04 -20.90
N ILE A 12 -18.78 8.16 -21.73
CA ILE A 12 -19.15 6.79 -21.31
C ILE A 12 -17.93 6.01 -20.81
N GLY A 13 -16.80 6.09 -21.53
CA GLY A 13 -15.54 5.45 -21.12
C GLY A 13 -15.04 5.95 -19.77
N THR A 14 -15.10 7.27 -19.52
CA THR A 14 -14.69 7.85 -18.23
C THR A 14 -15.61 7.45 -17.09
N VAL A 15 -16.93 7.38 -17.31
CA VAL A 15 -17.88 6.95 -16.27
C VAL A 15 -17.66 5.49 -15.90
N LEU A 16 -17.43 4.61 -16.89
CA LEU A 16 -17.10 3.21 -16.65
C LEU A 16 -15.79 3.07 -15.86
N LEU A 17 -14.76 3.84 -16.21
CA LEU A 17 -13.49 3.85 -15.48
C LEU A 17 -13.66 4.36 -14.04
N CYS A 18 -14.45 5.40 -13.81
CA CYS A 18 -14.70 5.93 -12.46
C CYS A 18 -15.44 4.92 -11.56
N GLN A 19 -16.37 4.13 -12.10
CA GLN A 19 -17.02 3.06 -11.34
C GLN A 19 -16.05 1.94 -10.96
N VAL A 20 -15.07 1.66 -11.82
CA VAL A 20 -14.00 0.71 -11.53
C VAL A 20 -13.02 1.28 -10.51
N SER A 21 -12.66 2.57 -10.57
CA SER A 21 -11.76 3.22 -9.60
C SER A 21 -12.32 3.21 -8.19
N GLY A 22 -13.60 3.55 -8.01
CA GLY A 22 -14.24 3.50 -6.68
C GLY A 22 -14.30 2.09 -6.09
N PHE A 23 -14.48 1.08 -6.95
CA PHE A 23 -14.42 -0.32 -6.54
C PHE A 23 -12.98 -0.76 -6.24
N LEU A 24 -11.98 -0.27 -6.96
CA LEU A 24 -10.57 -0.54 -6.67
C LEU A 24 -10.14 0.07 -5.35
N ASP A 25 -10.57 1.28 -5.00
CA ASP A 25 -10.27 1.88 -3.70
C ASP A 25 -10.89 1.08 -2.55
N GLU A 26 -12.09 0.54 -2.73
CA GLU A 26 -12.76 -0.33 -1.74
C GLU A 26 -12.11 -1.71 -1.64
N LEU A 27 -11.72 -2.31 -2.79
CA LEU A 27 -11.00 -3.59 -2.83
C LEU A 27 -9.56 -3.45 -2.28
N LEU A 28 -8.91 -2.30 -2.48
CA LEU A 28 -7.59 -1.99 -1.93
C LEU A 28 -7.68 -1.75 -0.42
N ALA A 29 -8.74 -1.08 0.05
CA ALA A 29 -9.03 -0.90 1.47
C ALA A 29 -9.30 -2.23 2.19
N GLU A 30 -9.98 -3.19 1.55
CA GLU A 30 -10.10 -4.55 2.08
C GLU A 30 -8.78 -5.36 2.00
N HIS A 31 -7.93 -5.10 1.01
CA HIS A 31 -6.62 -5.77 0.94
C HIS A 31 -5.58 -5.21 1.94
N GLU A 32 -5.81 -4.00 2.47
CA GLU A 32 -5.05 -3.40 3.56
C GLU A 32 -5.51 -3.88 4.97
N LEU A 33 -6.47 -4.80 5.05
CA LEU A 33 -6.73 -5.54 6.30
C LEU A 33 -5.44 -6.26 6.72
N PRO A 34 -4.99 -6.06 7.98
CA PRO A 34 -3.64 -6.42 8.38
C PRO A 34 -3.42 -7.91 8.17
N GLN A 35 -2.37 -8.23 7.39
CA GLN A 35 -1.76 -9.56 7.29
C GLN A 35 -1.15 -10.00 8.63
N ASP A 36 -1.94 -9.98 9.71
CA ASP A 36 -1.60 -10.41 11.06
C ASP A 36 -1.75 -11.94 11.23
N MET A 37 -2.16 -12.67 10.19
CA MET A 37 -2.59 -14.06 10.30
C MET A 37 -1.77 -15.09 9.49
N THR A 38 -0.80 -14.73 8.64
CA THR A 38 -0.35 -15.65 7.56
C THR A 38 1.13 -16.01 7.42
N LYS A 39 2.03 -15.68 8.37
CA LYS A 39 3.35 -16.34 8.47
C LYS A 39 3.81 -16.50 9.92
N ARG A 40 3.80 -17.73 10.44
CA ARG A 40 4.18 -18.11 11.83
C ARG A 40 5.54 -17.61 12.34
N GLY A 41 6.40 -17.04 11.48
CA GLY A 41 7.73 -16.54 11.86
C GLY A 41 7.96 -15.04 11.64
N CYS A 42 7.04 -14.32 11.00
CA CYS A 42 7.27 -12.93 10.63
C CYS A 42 6.68 -11.98 11.68
N ARG A 43 7.54 -11.40 12.52
CA ARG A 43 7.11 -10.47 13.57
C ARG A 43 7.98 -9.22 13.57
N ASN A 44 7.35 -8.09 13.90
CA ASN A 44 8.08 -6.91 14.32
C ASN A 44 8.62 -7.16 15.74
N ALA A 45 9.84 -6.71 16.01
CA ALA A 45 10.43 -6.71 17.35
C ALA A 45 9.77 -5.67 18.28
N TYR A 46 9.10 -4.66 17.72
CA TYR A 46 8.34 -3.66 18.44
C TYR A 46 6.87 -3.65 18.00
N SER A 47 6.01 -3.08 18.84
CA SER A 47 4.58 -2.89 18.56
C SER A 47 4.34 -1.96 17.37
N SER A 48 3.10 -1.95 16.88
CA SER A 48 2.65 -1.06 15.78
C SER A 48 2.86 0.43 16.06
N ALA A 49 2.91 0.81 17.35
CA ALA A 49 3.24 2.18 17.76
C ALA A 49 4.66 2.61 17.34
N ILE A 50 5.59 1.65 17.21
CA ILE A 50 6.93 1.91 16.65
C ILE A 50 6.94 1.51 15.18
N CYS A 51 6.59 0.26 14.87
CA CYS A 51 6.55 -0.28 13.52
C CYS A 51 5.20 0.00 12.84
N GLY A 52 5.05 1.21 12.31
CA GLY A 52 3.84 1.70 11.65
C GLY A 52 3.62 3.19 11.89
N LYS A 53 3.82 3.66 13.13
CA LYS A 53 3.68 5.09 13.48
C LYS A 53 5.00 5.87 13.49
N VAL A 54 6.07 5.31 14.07
CA VAL A 54 7.39 5.97 14.10
C VAL A 54 8.23 5.58 12.88
N ILE A 55 8.23 4.29 12.56
CA ILE A 55 8.85 3.73 11.37
C ILE A 55 7.75 3.51 10.35
N THR A 56 7.88 4.13 9.19
CA THR A 56 6.94 3.93 8.07
C THR A 56 7.52 2.97 7.04
N ALA A 57 6.69 2.57 6.07
CA ALA A 57 7.16 1.76 4.94
C ALA A 57 8.30 2.45 4.16
N ASP A 58 8.31 3.79 4.11
CA ASP A 58 9.39 4.55 3.46
C ASP A 58 10.75 4.32 4.13
N ASP A 59 10.79 4.16 5.44
CA ASP A 59 12.03 3.88 6.17
C ASP A 59 12.63 2.52 5.79
N CYS A 60 11.79 1.55 5.42
CA CYS A 60 12.26 0.26 4.91
C CYS A 60 13.02 0.41 3.57
N MET A 61 12.62 1.37 2.73
CA MET A 61 13.22 1.67 1.43
C MET A 61 14.47 2.55 1.52
N ARG A 62 14.71 3.21 2.67
CA ARG A 62 15.93 4.00 2.89
C ARG A 62 17.18 3.13 2.83
N LYS A 63 18.33 3.76 2.58
CA LYS A 63 19.65 3.09 2.60
C LYS A 63 19.88 2.34 3.93
N SER A 64 20.46 1.14 3.85
CA SER A 64 20.79 0.31 5.03
C SER A 64 21.79 0.94 5.97
N SER A 65 22.62 1.85 5.49
CA SER A 65 23.53 2.65 6.31
C SER A 65 22.83 3.76 7.10
N SER A 66 21.63 4.18 6.72
CA SER A 66 20.88 5.18 7.47
C SER A 66 20.36 4.57 8.77
N ARG A 67 20.39 5.34 9.87
CA ARG A 67 19.92 4.88 11.19
C ARG A 67 18.50 4.33 11.10
N MET A 68 17.59 5.06 10.45
CA MET A 68 16.20 4.66 10.28
C MET A 68 16.06 3.42 9.39
N GLY A 69 16.76 3.38 8.26
CA GLY A 69 16.71 2.23 7.36
C GLY A 69 17.31 0.96 7.95
N SER A 70 18.39 1.05 8.74
CA SER A 70 18.91 -0.11 9.47
C SER A 70 17.92 -0.55 10.55
N PHE A 71 17.30 0.41 11.26
CA PHE A 71 16.36 0.09 12.33
C PHE A 71 15.12 -0.60 11.77
N ALA A 72 14.50 -0.03 10.74
CA ALA A 72 13.30 -0.57 10.08
C ALA A 72 13.50 -2.02 9.65
N ARG A 73 14.56 -2.31 8.89
CA ARG A 73 14.82 -3.68 8.39
C ARG A 73 15.15 -4.70 9.48
N LYS A 74 15.81 -4.28 10.57
CA LYS A 74 16.18 -5.19 11.67
C LYS A 74 15.05 -5.42 12.67
N LYS A 75 14.21 -4.40 12.91
CA LYS A 75 13.25 -4.37 14.02
C LYS A 75 11.81 -4.38 13.57
N CYS A 76 11.50 -3.87 12.39
CA CYS A 76 10.17 -3.85 11.81
C CYS A 76 10.11 -4.77 10.59
N GLN A 77 10.61 -6.00 10.71
CA GLN A 77 10.73 -6.96 9.61
C GLN A 77 9.41 -7.22 8.90
N ARG A 78 8.31 -7.35 9.66
CA ARG A 78 6.98 -7.55 9.10
C ARG A 78 6.48 -6.31 8.37
N LEU A 79 6.73 -5.12 8.91
CA LEU A 79 6.40 -3.86 8.20
C LEU A 79 7.18 -3.75 6.88
N CYS A 80 8.45 -4.14 6.89
CA CYS A 80 9.30 -4.06 5.70
C CYS A 80 9.14 -5.23 4.73
N GLY A 81 8.40 -6.28 5.09
CA GLY A 81 8.31 -7.51 4.30
C GLY A 81 9.62 -8.31 4.18
N ILE A 82 10.55 -8.18 5.14
CA ILE A 82 11.90 -8.80 5.10
C ILE A 82 11.94 -10.09 5.95
N CYS A 83 10.82 -10.80 5.95
CA CYS A 83 10.74 -12.19 6.36
C CYS A 83 10.47 -13.06 5.13
#